data_AF-A0A9D9RGR1-F1
#
_entry.id   AF-A0A9D9RGR1-F1
#
_cell.length_a   1.000
_cell.length_b   1.000
_cell.length_c   1.000
_cell.angle_alpha   90.00
_cell.angle_beta   90.00
_cell.angle_gamma   90.00
#
_symmetry.space_group_name_H-M   'P 1'
#
loop_
_entity.id
_entity.type
_entity.pdbx_description
1 polymer ?
#
loop_
_entity_poly.entity_id
_entity_poly.type
_entity_poly.pdbx_seq_one_letter_code
_entity_poly.pdbx_strand_id
1 'polypeptide(L)' 'LIKESVQYAFKNSYDQLPEFVKCHSQEMSEQVMRQHIDLYVNDFSIQMGDIGKNAIAKLEEVYSKLVHS' A
#
# COMPACT_ATOMS: atom_id res chain seq x y z
N LEU A 1 4.43 14.97 -4.60
CA LEU A 1 3.15 15.01 -3.86
C LEU A 1 2.74 13.65 -3.26
N ILE A 2 2.33 12.63 -4.04
CA ILE A 2 1.85 11.35 -3.45
C ILE A 2 2.96 10.60 -2.69
N LYS A 3 4.13 10.42 -3.32
CA LYS A 3 5.29 9.76 -2.69
C LYS A 3 5.73 10.44 -1.41
N GLU A 4 5.80 11.77 -1.43
CA GLU A 4 6.20 12.59 -0.28
C GLU A 4 5.20 12.47 0.88
N SER A 5 3.90 12.41 0.57
CA SER A 5 2.85 12.19 1.57
C SER A 5 2.99 10.85 2.27
N VAL A 6 3.20 9.77 1.50
CA VAL A 6 3.41 8.42 2.04
C VAL A 6 4.69 8.37 2.89
N GLN A 7 5.79 8.96 2.41
CA GLN A 7 7.04 9.02 3.17
C GLN A 7 6.91 9.83 4.47
N TYR A 8 6.16 10.93 4.44
CA TYR A 8 5.87 11.73 5.63
C TYR A 8 5.05 10.94 6.65
N ALA A 9 4.02 10.21 6.21
CA ALA A 9 3.20 9.38 7.08
C ALA A 9 4.02 8.24 7.72
N PHE A 10 4.87 7.56 6.95
CA PHE A 10 5.77 6.53 7.49
C PHE A 10 6.71 7.08 8.57
N LYS A 11 7.29 8.26 8.34
CA LYS A 11 8.29 8.83 9.23
C LYS A 11 7.69 9.37 10.55
N ASN A 12 6.45 9.87 10.51
CA ASN A 12 5.87 10.60 11.64
C ASN A 12 4.72 9.87 12.34
N SER A 13 4.11 8.86 11.72
CA SER A 13 2.87 8.24 12.20
C SER A 13 3.03 6.78 12.61
N TYR A 14 4.26 6.25 12.63
CA TYR A 14 4.50 4.86 13.01
C TYR A 14 4.31 4.64 14.51
N ASP A 15 4.70 5.59 15.36
CA ASP A 15 4.51 5.47 16.81
C ASP A 15 3.07 5.78 17.23
N GLN A 16 2.44 6.78 16.61
CA GLN A 16 1.06 7.17 16.90
C GLN A 16 0.20 7.17 15.63
N LEU A 17 -0.86 6.35 15.64
CA LEU A 17 -1.85 6.34 14.56
C LEU A 17 -2.52 7.71 14.44
N PRO A 18 -2.57 8.30 13.22
CA PRO A 18 -3.24 9.57 13.01
C PRO A 18 -4.72 9.48 13.40
N GLU A 19 -5.24 10.53 14.03
CA GLU A 19 -6.65 10.62 14.43
C GLU A 19 -7.60 10.34 13.26
N PHE A 20 -7.25 10.83 12.07
CA PHE A 20 -7.96 10.55 10.82
C PHE A 20 -8.17 9.04 10.58
N VAL A 21 -7.14 8.22 10.77
CA VAL A 21 -7.25 6.76 10.59
C VAL A 21 -8.19 6.16 11.63
N LYS A 22 -8.08 6.57 12.89
CA LYS A 22 -8.94 6.08 13.97
C LYS A 22 -10.41 6.43 13.71
N CYS A 23 -10.69 7.65 13.26
CA CYS A 23 -12.04 8.11 12.93
C CYS A 23 -12.68 7.35 11.77
N HIS A 24 -11.88 6.87 10.81
CA HIS A 24 -12.38 6.15 9.62
C HIS A 24 -12.34 4.62 9.77
N SER A 25 -11.86 4.09 10.90
CA SER A 25 -11.76 2.65 11.15
C SER A 25 -12.20 2.29 12.58
N GLN A 26 -13.21 2.96 13.12
CA GLN A 26 -13.62 2.90 14.54
C GLN A 26 -13.91 1.49 15.07
N GLU A 27 -14.37 0.59 14.20
CA GLU A 27 -14.68 -0.81 14.54
C GLU A 27 -13.42 -1.70 14.68
N MET A 28 -12.24 -1.19 14.27
CA MET A 28 -10.97 -1.91 14.32
C MET A 28 -10.19 -1.51 15.58
N SER A 29 -9.54 -2.47 16.23
CA SER A 29 -8.57 -2.13 17.27
C SER A 29 -7.33 -1.47 16.65
N GLU A 30 -6.63 -0.64 17.42
CA GLU A 30 -5.41 0.03 16.94
C GLU A 30 -4.35 -0.97 16.43
N GLN A 31 -4.28 -2.15 17.04
CA GLN A 31 -3.37 -3.22 16.59
C GLN A 31 -3.73 -3.71 15.19
N VAL A 32 -5.01 -3.93 14.90
CA VAL A 32 -5.48 -4.40 13.59
C VAL A 32 -5.33 -3.29 12.54
N MET A 33 -5.56 -2.03 12.90
CA MET A 33 -5.29 -0.89 12.00
C MET A 33 -3.82 -0.85 11.56
N ARG A 34 -2.89 -1.04 12.50
CA ARG A 34 -1.45 -1.06 12.20
C ARG A 34 -1.09 -2.20 11.26
N GLN A 35 -1.57 -3.41 11.54
CA GLN A 35 -1.36 -4.57 10.66
C GLN A 35 -1.90 -4.32 9.25
N HIS A 36 -3.05 -3.66 9.13
CA HIS A 36 -3.62 -3.32 7.82
C HIS A 36 -2.74 -2.31 7.07
N ILE A 37 -2.24 -1.29 7.75
CA ILE A 37 -1.31 -0.32 7.18
C ILE A 37 -0.02 -1.02 6.72
N ASP A 38 0.59 -1.85 7.57
CA ASP A 38 1.85 -2.53 7.27
C ASP A 38 1.74 -3.50 6.09
N LEU A 39 0.56 -4.14 5.92
CA LEU A 39 0.34 -5.07 4.83
C LEU A 39 0.25 -4.36 3.46
N TYR A 40 -0.44 -3.21 3.40
CA TYR A 40 -0.79 -2.54 2.14
C TYR A 40 0.02 -1.29 1.83
N VAL A 41 0.67 -0.71 2.84
CA VAL A 41 1.54 0.45 2.72
C VAL A 41 2.95 -0.04 3.00
N ASN A 42 3.76 -0.18 1.96
CA ASN A 42 5.13 -0.68 2.04
C ASN A 42 5.99 -0.01 0.94
N ASP A 43 7.20 -0.53 0.72
CA ASP A 43 8.14 0.02 -0.27
C ASP A 43 7.55 0.09 -1.68
N PHE A 44 6.68 -0.86 -2.06
CA PHE A 44 5.99 -0.82 -3.35
C PHE A 44 5.01 0.37 -3.47
N SER A 45 4.44 0.83 -2.35
CA SER A 45 3.56 2.00 -2.29
C SER A 45 4.35 3.32 -2.42
N ILE A 46 5.64 3.32 -2.05
CA ILE A 46 6.54 4.46 -2.22
C ILE A 46 7.11 4.48 -3.64
N GLN A 47 7.56 3.32 -4.12
CA GLN A 47 8.09 3.14 -5.46
C GLN A 47 8.05 1.66 -5.84
N MET A 48 7.31 1.33 -6.90
CA MET A 48 7.18 -0.06 -7.40
C MET A 48 8.52 -0.74 -7.76
N GLY A 49 9.55 0.04 -8.11
CA GLY A 49 10.83 -0.50 -8.59
C GLY A 49 10.68 -1.37 -9.84
N ASP A 50 11.74 -2.07 -10.23
CA ASP A 50 11.71 -2.93 -11.40
C ASP A 50 10.93 -4.22 -11.14
N ILE A 51 10.94 -4.71 -9.90
CA ILE A 51 10.16 -5.89 -9.48
C ILE A 51 8.66 -5.65 -9.68
N GLY A 52 8.13 -4.51 -9.20
CA GLY A 52 6.71 -4.19 -9.35
C GLY A 52 6.30 -3.98 -10.81
N LYS A 53 7.15 -3.33 -11.61
CA LYS A 53 6.92 -3.17 -13.06
C LYS A 53 6.88 -4.51 -13.79
N ASN A 54 7.83 -5.40 -13.47
CA ASN A 54 7.88 -6.74 -14.06
C ASN A 54 6.67 -7.59 -13.67
N ALA A 55 6.18 -7.45 -12.43
CA ALA A 55 4.96 -8.13 -11.98
C ALA A 55 3.72 -7.67 -12.77
N ILE A 56 3.58 -6.37 -13.02
CA ILE A 56 2.49 -5.83 -13.86
C ILE A 56 2.60 -6.35 -15.29
N ALA A 57 3.78 -6.25 -15.91
CA ALA A 57 4.00 -6.73 -17.26
C ALA A 57 3.68 -8.23 -17.38
N LYS A 58 3.98 -9.02 -16.35
CA LYS A 58 3.63 -10.44 -16.32
C LYS A 58 2.12 -10.67 -16.22
N LEU A 59 1.43 -9.88 -15.40
CA LEU A 59 -0.03 -9.94 -15.27
C LEU A 59 -0.71 -9.62 -16.61
N GLU A 60 -0.25 -8.57 -17.30
CA GLU A 60 -0.74 -8.18 -18.63
C GLU A 60 -0.51 -9.28 -19.68
N GLU A 61 0.68 -9.90 -19.68
CA GLU A 61 1.01 -11.02 -20.58
C GLU A 61 0.06 -12.21 -20.37
N VAL A 62 -0.19 -12.58 -19.12
CA VAL A 62 -1.10 -13.69 -18.77
C VAL A 62 -2.53 -13.37 -19.16
N TYR A 63 -3.00 -12.15 -18.87
CA TYR A 63 -4.34 -11.72 -19.24
C TYR A 63 -4.54 -11.70 -20.76
N SER A 64 -3.58 -11.17 -21.51
CA SER A 64 -3.61 -11.15 -22.98
C SER A 64 -3.75 -12.56 -23.56
N LYS A 65 -3.00 -13.54 -23.02
CA LYS A 65 -3.08 -14.95 -23.42
C LYS A 65 -4.43 -15.60 -23.11
N LEU A 66 -5.07 -15.22 -22.01
CA LEU A 66 -6.39 -15.74 -21.62
C LEU A 66 -7.53 -15.17 -22.47
N VAL A 67 -7.43 -13.92 -22.91
CA VAL A 67 -8.48 -13.25 -23.69
C VAL A 67 -8.39 -13.58 -25.19
N HIS A 68 -7.22 -13.96 -25.69
CA HIS A 68 -7.00 -14.31 -27.10
C HIS A 68 -6.97 -15.83 -27.35
N SER A 69 -7.44 -16.66 -26.41
CA SER A 69 -7.64 -18.13 -26.59
C SER A 69 -9.12 -18.46 -26.77
#